data_AF-A0AAW4KVR7-F1
#
_entry.id   AF-A0AAW4KVR7-F1
#
_cell.length_a   1.000
_cell.length_b   1.000
_cell.length_c   1.000
_cell.angle_alpha   90.00
_cell.angle_beta   90.00
_cell.angle_gamma   90.00
#
_symmetry.space_group_name_H-M   'P 1'
#
loop_
_entity.id
_entity.type
_entity.pdbx_description
1 polymer ?
#
loop_
_entity_poly.entity_id
_entity_poly.type
_entity_poly.pdbx_seq_one_letter_code
_entity_poly.pdbx_strand_id
1 'polypeptide(L)'
;AYTNAKFILHKWTKPYTNRQGKQANKWIDWSQKQQSHITRSQEDCIQWHISAGKSIPIWVAVEAWDFGDLSKFFELLAGKYQNLILGRLGLSDAKMFSRWLQQISYLRNRCAHHTRIWNQVSPNALSPAADPYFQALNLNQHALKRMYGLISVVWFLLQRVAPGSTWIQD
;
A
#
# COMPACT_ATOMS: atom_id res chain seq x y z
N ALA A 1 14.72 -10.55 1.54
CA ALA A 1 13.46 -11.32 1.42
C ALA A 1 12.46 -10.67 0.46
N TYR A 2 12.20 -9.36 0.58
CA TYR A 2 11.25 -8.65 -0.29
C TYR A 2 11.65 -8.59 -1.77
N THR A 3 12.92 -8.80 -2.09
CA THR A 3 13.48 -8.90 -3.45
C THR A 3 13.31 -10.30 -4.08
N ASN A 4 12.69 -11.25 -3.39
CA ASN A 4 12.59 -12.63 -3.86
C ASN A 4 11.25 -12.86 -4.58
N ALA A 5 11.32 -13.22 -5.87
CA ALA A 5 10.16 -13.50 -6.71
C ALA A 5 9.28 -14.66 -6.21
N LYS A 6 9.78 -15.55 -5.31
CA LYS A 6 8.99 -16.63 -4.69
C LYS A 6 7.81 -16.12 -3.86
N PHE A 7 7.84 -14.84 -3.42
CA PHE A 7 6.74 -14.23 -2.69
C PHE A 7 5.64 -13.66 -3.60
N ILE A 8 5.90 -13.61 -4.90
CA ILE A 8 5.11 -12.88 -5.88
C ILE A 8 4.18 -13.83 -6.62
N LEU A 9 2.97 -13.37 -6.90
CA LEU A 9 2.01 -14.15 -7.68
C LEU A 9 2.54 -14.34 -9.11
N HIS A 10 2.61 -15.59 -9.57
CA HIS A 10 3.22 -15.97 -10.86
C HIS A 10 2.69 -15.16 -12.06
N LYS A 11 1.43 -14.73 -12.05
CA LYS A 11 0.87 -13.89 -13.11
C LYS A 11 1.63 -12.57 -13.32
N TRP A 12 2.27 -12.04 -12.27
CA TRP A 12 3.00 -10.77 -12.32
C TRP A 12 4.47 -10.91 -12.74
N THR A 13 4.98 -12.15 -12.77
CA THR A 13 6.31 -12.47 -13.30
C THR A 13 6.26 -12.85 -14.78
N LYS A 14 5.06 -12.97 -15.38
CA LYS A 14 4.90 -13.25 -16.81
C LYS A 14 5.36 -12.05 -17.65
N PRO A 15 6.23 -12.25 -18.64
CA PRO A 15 6.73 -11.16 -19.46
C PRO A 15 5.66 -10.66 -20.43
N TYR A 16 5.72 -9.36 -20.73
CA TYR A 16 4.96 -8.68 -21.76
C TYR A 16 5.87 -7.69 -22.50
N THR A 17 5.57 -7.40 -23.76
CA THR A 17 6.32 -6.39 -24.53
C THR A 17 5.77 -5.01 -24.17
N ASN A 18 6.64 -4.13 -23.66
CA ASN A 18 6.26 -2.76 -23.35
C ASN A 18 6.20 -1.90 -24.63
N ARG A 19 5.75 -0.63 -24.50
CA ARG A 19 5.65 0.32 -25.62
C ARG A 19 6.99 0.62 -26.33
N GLN A 20 8.12 0.26 -25.71
CA GLN A 20 9.47 0.45 -26.22
C GLN A 20 10.05 -0.85 -26.82
N GLY A 21 9.24 -1.90 -27.00
CA GLY A 21 9.68 -3.18 -27.57
C GLY A 21 10.50 -4.05 -26.61
N LYS A 22 10.67 -3.66 -25.34
CA LYS A 22 11.43 -4.42 -24.34
C LYS A 22 10.51 -5.39 -23.59
N GLN A 23 11.05 -6.57 -23.28
CA GLN A 23 10.40 -7.51 -22.37
C GLN A 23 10.40 -6.92 -20.95
N ALA A 24 9.21 -6.76 -20.39
CA ALA A 24 8.98 -6.25 -19.05
C ALA A 24 8.01 -7.16 -18.31
N ASN A 25 8.00 -7.10 -16.98
CA ASN A 25 6.90 -7.63 -16.18
C ASN A 25 6.69 -6.73 -14.97
N LYS A 26 5.49 -6.77 -14.37
CA LYS A 26 5.17 -5.85 -13.27
C LYS A 26 6.13 -6.00 -12.08
N TRP A 27 6.66 -7.21 -11.87
CA TRP A 27 7.64 -7.47 -10.82
C TRP A 27 8.98 -6.79 -11.09
N ILE A 28 9.50 -6.86 -12.32
CA ILE A 28 10.75 -6.21 -12.74
C ILE A 28 10.56 -4.69 -12.67
N ASP A 29 9.46 -4.17 -13.19
CA ASP A 29 9.16 -2.74 -13.18
C ASP A 29 9.16 -2.20 -11.73
N TRP A 30 8.48 -2.90 -10.83
CA TRP A 30 8.45 -2.55 -9.40
C TRP A 30 9.83 -2.73 -8.73
N SER A 31 10.55 -3.81 -9.04
CA SER A 31 11.87 -4.11 -8.47
C SER A 31 12.90 -3.07 -8.87
N GLN A 32 12.85 -2.56 -10.10
CA GLN A 32 13.71 -1.48 -10.57
C GLN A 32 13.35 -0.16 -9.89
N LYS A 33 12.05 0.17 -9.81
CA LYS A 33 11.58 1.37 -9.12
C LYS A 33 12.06 1.38 -7.66
N GLN A 34 11.71 0.37 -6.87
CA GLN A 34 12.10 0.32 -5.46
C GLN A 34 13.63 0.35 -5.28
N GLN A 35 14.40 -0.27 -6.18
CA GLN A 35 15.86 -0.25 -6.08
C GLN A 35 16.42 1.16 -6.29
N SER A 36 15.84 1.94 -7.21
CA SER A 36 16.20 3.35 -7.38
C SER A 36 15.91 4.18 -6.13
N HIS A 37 14.82 3.87 -5.41
CA HIS A 37 14.49 4.50 -4.13
C HIS A 37 15.54 4.19 -3.05
N ILE A 38 16.01 2.94 -2.99
CA ILE A 38 17.05 2.53 -2.05
C ILE A 38 18.39 3.19 -2.39
N THR A 39 18.81 3.14 -3.66
CA THR A 39 20.12 3.67 -4.09
C THR A 39 20.23 5.18 -3.89
N ARG A 40 19.12 5.92 -4.03
CA ARG A 40 19.10 7.38 -3.82
C ARG A 40 18.89 7.80 -2.36
N SER A 41 18.56 6.87 -1.47
CA SER A 41 18.24 7.19 -0.07
C SER A 41 19.49 7.64 0.67
N GLN A 42 19.38 8.70 1.49
CA GLN A 42 20.48 9.19 2.32
C GLN A 42 20.35 8.73 3.78
N GLU A 43 19.42 7.83 4.07
CA GLU A 43 19.21 7.29 5.42
C GLU A 43 20.42 6.47 5.88
N ASP A 44 20.99 6.80 7.04
CA ASP A 44 22.19 6.16 7.61
C ASP A 44 22.04 4.65 7.71
N CYS A 45 20.86 4.17 8.11
CA CYS A 45 20.58 2.75 8.25
C CYS A 45 20.66 2.02 6.90
N ILE A 46 20.23 2.65 5.80
CA ILE A 46 20.30 2.08 4.45
C ILE A 46 21.73 2.11 3.93
N GLN A 47 22.42 3.25 4.08
CA GLN A 47 23.81 3.41 3.67
C GLN A 47 24.74 2.43 4.40
N TRP A 48 24.50 2.18 5.68
CA TRP A 48 25.23 1.17 6.45
C TRP A 48 25.01 -0.25 5.90
N HIS A 49 23.78 -0.64 5.56
CA HIS A 49 23.53 -1.97 5.00
C HIS A 49 24.21 -2.15 3.63
N ILE A 50 24.17 -1.12 2.78
CA ILE A 50 24.81 -1.13 1.45
C ILE A 50 26.33 -1.26 1.60
N SER A 51 26.95 -0.40 2.40
CA SER A 51 28.42 -0.40 2.62
C SER A 51 28.91 -1.68 3.29
N ALA A 52 28.13 -2.26 4.19
CA ALA A 52 28.44 -3.54 4.84
C ALA A 52 28.15 -4.77 3.97
N GLY A 53 27.61 -4.60 2.75
CA GLY A 53 27.21 -5.72 1.89
C GLY A 53 26.08 -6.59 2.47
N LYS A 54 25.29 -6.05 3.41
CA LYS A 54 24.24 -6.77 4.12
C LYS A 54 22.90 -6.62 3.42
N SER A 55 22.06 -7.65 3.52
CA SER A 55 20.70 -7.55 3.02
C SER A 55 19.90 -6.51 3.80
N ILE A 56 19.25 -5.57 3.10
CA ILE A 56 18.34 -4.62 3.71
C ILE A 56 17.06 -5.37 4.13
N PRO A 57 16.62 -5.27 5.39
CA PRO A 57 15.37 -5.86 5.82
C PRO A 57 14.18 -5.02 5.36
N ILE A 58 13.00 -5.62 5.22
CA ILE A 58 11.82 -4.93 4.65
C ILE A 58 11.44 -3.66 5.42
N TRP A 59 11.51 -3.68 6.76
CA TRP A 59 11.17 -2.53 7.61
C TRP A 59 12.14 -1.35 7.45
N VAL A 60 13.36 -1.59 6.96
CA VAL A 60 14.31 -0.52 6.58
C VAL A 60 14.07 -0.10 5.13
N ALA A 61 13.80 -1.04 4.23
CA ALA A 61 13.54 -0.73 2.82
C ALA A 61 12.31 0.18 2.63
N VAL A 62 11.25 -0.04 3.41
CA VAL A 62 10.01 0.76 3.33
C VAL A 62 10.22 2.24 3.70
N GLU A 63 11.26 2.58 4.46
CA GLU A 63 11.61 3.98 4.79
C GLU A 63 12.05 4.75 3.53
N ALA A 64 12.67 4.07 2.56
CA ALA A 64 13.04 4.68 1.27
C ALA A 64 11.89 4.71 0.25
N TRP A 65 10.92 3.82 0.40
CA TRP A 65 9.82 3.64 -0.55
C TRP A 65 8.80 4.76 -0.43
N ASP A 66 8.11 5.05 -1.54
CA ASP A 66 6.85 5.79 -1.44
C ASP A 66 5.70 4.85 -1.05
N PHE A 67 4.59 5.42 -0.56
CA PHE A 67 3.42 4.62 -0.19
C PHE A 67 2.80 3.89 -1.39
N GLY A 68 3.01 4.40 -2.61
CA GLY A 68 2.58 3.76 -3.85
C GLY A 68 3.34 2.46 -4.13
N ASP A 69 4.65 2.42 -3.86
CA ASP A 69 5.49 1.24 -3.95
C ASP A 69 5.05 0.17 -2.95
N LEU A 70 4.74 0.57 -1.72
CA LEU A 70 4.19 -0.34 -0.71
C LEU A 70 2.82 -0.89 -1.14
N SER A 71 1.91 -0.02 -1.59
CA SER A 71 0.61 -0.43 -2.10
C SER A 71 0.74 -1.38 -3.29
N LYS A 72 1.72 -1.14 -4.18
CA LYS A 72 1.97 -2.00 -5.33
C LYS A 72 2.59 -3.33 -4.93
N PHE A 73 3.51 -3.33 -3.99
CA PHE A 73 4.13 -4.54 -3.46
C PHE A 73 3.06 -5.48 -2.89
N PHE A 74 2.11 -4.97 -2.10
CA PHE A 74 1.00 -5.75 -1.60
C PHE A 74 0.18 -6.40 -2.74
N GLU A 75 -0.12 -5.68 -3.82
CA GLU A 75 -0.84 -6.22 -5.00
C GLU A 75 -0.05 -7.33 -5.72
N LEU A 76 1.28 -7.27 -5.66
CA LEU A 76 2.17 -8.25 -6.29
C LEU A 76 2.28 -9.56 -5.50
N LEU A 77 2.11 -9.53 -4.18
CA LEU A 77 2.22 -10.71 -3.32
C LEU A 77 1.28 -11.84 -3.75
N ALA A 78 1.74 -13.07 -3.58
CA ALA A 78 0.88 -14.24 -3.71
C ALA A 78 -0.23 -14.21 -2.65
N GLY A 79 -1.41 -14.73 -3.00
CA GLY A 79 -2.61 -14.65 -2.15
C GLY A 79 -2.39 -15.17 -0.72
N LYS A 80 -1.57 -16.21 -0.55
CA LYS A 80 -1.21 -16.71 0.79
C LYS A 80 -0.56 -15.65 1.69
N TYR A 81 0.32 -14.81 1.14
CA TYR A 81 0.98 -13.75 1.90
C TYR A 81 0.07 -12.54 2.11
N GLN A 82 -0.78 -12.22 1.13
CA GLN A 82 -1.83 -11.22 1.31
C GLN A 82 -2.76 -11.61 2.47
N ASN A 83 -3.21 -12.87 2.51
CA ASN A 83 -4.08 -13.40 3.55
C ASN A 83 -3.42 -13.38 4.94
N LEU A 84 -2.11 -13.64 5.04
CA LEU A 84 -1.38 -13.50 6.30
C LEU A 84 -1.39 -12.06 6.83
N ILE A 85 -1.24 -11.08 5.95
CA ILE A 85 -1.30 -9.65 6.32
C ILE A 85 -2.73 -9.29 6.73
N LEU A 86 -3.72 -9.69 5.94
CA LEU A 86 -5.13 -9.41 6.20
C LEU A 86 -5.60 -10.02 7.52
N GLY A 87 -5.17 -11.25 7.83
CA GLY A 87 -5.50 -11.92 9.10
C GLY A 87 -5.07 -11.12 10.32
N ARG A 88 -3.90 -10.45 10.27
CA ARG A 88 -3.45 -9.55 11.35
C ARG A 88 -4.32 -8.30 11.50
N LEU A 89 -4.98 -7.89 10.43
CA LEU A 89 -5.88 -6.75 10.41
C LEU A 89 -7.34 -7.15 10.65
N GLY A 90 -7.65 -8.44 10.86
CA GLY A 90 -9.01 -8.94 10.95
C GLY A 90 -9.80 -8.80 9.65
N LEU A 91 -9.12 -8.87 8.51
CA LEU A 91 -9.69 -8.76 7.17
C LEU A 91 -9.53 -10.08 6.40
N SER A 92 -10.32 -10.26 5.34
CA SER A 92 -10.26 -11.44 4.47
C SER A 92 -10.27 -11.13 2.97
N ASP A 93 -10.61 -9.89 2.57
CA ASP A 93 -10.67 -9.49 1.16
C ASP A 93 -9.43 -8.68 0.74
N ALA A 94 -8.51 -9.35 0.03
CA ALA A 94 -7.29 -8.75 -0.50
C ALA A 94 -7.54 -7.69 -1.57
N LYS A 95 -8.61 -7.84 -2.37
CA LYS A 95 -8.94 -6.88 -3.44
C LYS A 95 -9.48 -5.59 -2.83
N MET A 96 -10.33 -5.70 -1.81
CA MET A 96 -10.79 -4.56 -1.03
C MET A 96 -9.62 -3.82 -0.38
N PHE A 97 -8.76 -4.54 0.35
CA PHE A 97 -7.63 -3.90 1.04
C PHE A 97 -6.63 -3.28 0.06
N SER A 98 -6.38 -3.92 -1.08
CA SER A 98 -5.56 -3.31 -2.15
C SER A 98 -6.17 -1.99 -2.66
N ARG A 99 -7.50 -1.89 -2.76
CA ARG A 99 -8.17 -0.62 -3.12
C ARG A 99 -8.03 0.42 -2.01
N TRP A 100 -8.11 0.02 -0.75
CA TRP A 100 -7.88 0.92 0.39
C TRP A 100 -6.47 1.53 0.33
N LEU A 101 -5.44 0.70 0.17
CA LEU A 101 -4.05 1.16 0.06
C LEU A 101 -3.86 2.13 -1.12
N GLN A 102 -4.47 1.86 -2.27
CA GLN A 102 -4.43 2.75 -3.43
C GLN A 102 -5.08 4.11 -3.14
N GLN A 103 -6.24 4.13 -2.45
CA GLN A 103 -6.92 5.39 -2.09
C GLN A 103 -6.13 6.18 -1.04
N ILE A 104 -5.49 5.50 -0.08
CA ILE A 104 -4.60 6.14 0.90
C ILE A 104 -3.38 6.76 0.19
N SER A 105 -2.76 6.01 -0.74
CA SER A 105 -1.66 6.53 -1.58
C SER A 105 -2.09 7.77 -2.37
N TYR A 106 -3.29 7.74 -2.96
CA TYR A 106 -3.84 8.85 -3.71
C TYR A 106 -4.03 10.09 -2.84
N LEU A 107 -4.65 9.93 -1.66
CA LEU A 107 -4.83 11.03 -0.70
C LEU A 107 -3.48 11.62 -0.26
N ARG A 108 -2.52 10.78 0.13
CA ARG A 108 -1.16 11.22 0.52
C ARG A 108 -0.52 12.08 -0.56
N ASN A 109 -0.57 11.63 -1.81
CA ASN A 109 0.02 12.36 -2.93
C ASN A 109 -0.67 13.72 -3.13
N ARG A 110 -2.00 13.80 -3.01
CA ARG A 110 -2.72 15.08 -3.09
C ARG A 110 -2.33 16.05 -1.97
N CYS A 111 -2.17 15.55 -0.75
CA CYS A 111 -1.70 16.36 0.37
C CYS A 111 -0.30 16.91 0.10
N ALA A 112 0.61 16.08 -0.42
CA ALA A 112 1.98 16.51 -0.79
C ALA A 112 2.00 17.55 -1.93
N HIS A 113 1.03 17.50 -2.84
CA HIS A 113 0.84 18.49 -3.90
C HIS A 113 -0.06 19.68 -3.49
N HIS A 114 -0.35 19.84 -2.19
CA HIS A 114 -1.22 20.89 -1.65
C HIS A 114 -2.55 21.05 -2.41
N THR A 115 -3.07 19.95 -2.96
CA THR A 115 -4.29 20.01 -3.75
C THR A 115 -5.51 19.96 -2.85
N ARG A 116 -6.60 20.65 -3.21
CA ARG A 116 -7.89 20.52 -2.50
C ARG A 116 -8.27 19.05 -2.33
N ILE A 117 -8.61 18.65 -1.11
CA ILE A 117 -9.09 17.29 -0.77
C ILE A 117 -10.56 17.26 -0.36
N TRP A 118 -11.09 18.40 0.10
CA TRP A 118 -12.49 18.52 0.52
C TRP A 118 -13.46 18.55 -0.67
N ASN A 119 -14.63 17.90 -0.50
CA ASN A 119 -15.68 17.74 -1.51
C ASN A 119 -15.24 17.06 -2.81
N GLN A 120 -14.24 16.21 -2.75
CA GLN A 120 -13.80 15.43 -3.90
C GLN A 120 -14.43 14.06 -3.95
N VAL A 121 -14.78 13.65 -5.16
CA VAL A 121 -15.38 12.34 -5.43
C VAL A 121 -14.30 11.48 -6.09
N SER A 122 -13.90 10.41 -5.41
CA SER A 122 -13.06 9.39 -5.99
C SER A 122 -13.87 8.62 -7.06
N PRO A 123 -13.32 8.40 -8.26
CA PRO A 123 -13.98 7.59 -9.28
C PRO A 123 -14.16 6.13 -8.82
N ASN A 124 -13.28 5.67 -7.92
CA ASN A 124 -13.30 4.32 -7.38
C ASN A 124 -13.82 4.35 -5.94
N ALA A 125 -15.10 4.00 -5.76
CA ALA A 125 -15.67 3.84 -4.42
C ALA A 125 -14.88 2.81 -3.60
N LEU A 126 -14.74 3.09 -2.31
CA LEU A 126 -14.28 2.12 -1.32
C LEU A 126 -15.33 1.02 -1.13
N SER A 127 -14.88 -0.16 -0.74
CA SER A 127 -15.73 -1.25 -0.27
C SER A 127 -15.50 -1.39 1.23
N PRO A 128 -16.52 -1.28 2.10
CA PRO A 128 -16.36 -1.51 3.52
C PRO A 128 -16.10 -2.99 3.80
N ALA A 129 -15.36 -3.28 4.86
CA ALA A 129 -15.17 -4.66 5.31
C ALA A 129 -16.45 -5.17 6.00
N ALA A 130 -16.63 -6.49 6.01
CA ALA A 130 -17.63 -7.16 6.84
C ALA A 130 -17.19 -7.15 8.31
N ASP A 131 -17.20 -5.97 8.92
CA ASP A 131 -16.80 -5.72 10.31
C ASP A 131 -17.88 -4.88 11.02
N PRO A 132 -18.23 -5.17 12.29
CA PRO A 132 -19.22 -4.42 13.05
C PRO A 132 -18.98 -2.90 13.05
N TYR A 133 -17.73 -2.46 12.99
CA TYR A 133 -17.37 -1.05 12.88
C TYR A 133 -17.99 -0.38 11.65
N PHE A 134 -17.86 -0.98 10.47
CA PHE A 134 -18.42 -0.40 9.24
C PHE A 134 -19.94 -0.54 9.17
N GLN A 135 -20.52 -1.55 9.82
CA GLN A 135 -21.97 -1.71 9.96
C GLN A 135 -22.57 -0.58 10.81
N ALA A 136 -21.95 -0.27 11.94
CA ALA A 136 -22.37 0.81 12.83
C ALA A 136 -22.31 2.19 12.16
N LEU A 137 -21.31 2.44 11.30
CA LEU A 137 -21.17 3.69 10.56
C LEU A 137 -22.19 3.86 9.42
N ASN A 138 -22.82 2.77 8.96
CA ASN A 138 -23.80 2.75 7.88
C ASN A 138 -23.38 3.59 6.64
N LEU A 139 -22.16 3.36 6.15
CA LEU A 139 -21.55 4.16 5.08
C LEU A 139 -22.31 3.99 3.75
N ASN A 140 -23.00 5.03 3.31
CA ASN A 140 -23.65 5.05 1.99
C ASN A 140 -22.63 5.19 0.84
N GLN A 141 -23.07 4.99 -0.41
CA GLN A 141 -22.20 5.12 -1.59
C GLN A 141 -21.59 6.53 -1.74
N HIS A 142 -22.28 7.56 -1.23
CA HIS A 142 -21.83 8.94 -1.28
C HIS A 142 -20.64 9.18 -0.34
N ALA A 143 -20.65 8.54 0.83
CA ALA A 143 -19.57 8.52 1.82
C ALA A 143 -18.36 7.71 1.32
N LEU A 144 -18.59 6.54 0.74
CA LEU A 144 -17.55 5.62 0.25
C LEU A 144 -16.72 6.19 -0.92
N LYS A 145 -17.23 7.22 -1.61
CA LYS A 145 -16.52 7.95 -2.67
C LYS A 145 -15.81 9.21 -2.17
N ARG A 146 -15.95 9.59 -0.90
CA ARG A 146 -15.46 10.85 -0.34
C ARG A 146 -14.53 10.63 0.85
N MET A 147 -13.99 11.74 1.35
CA MET A 147 -13.12 11.79 2.53
C MET A 147 -13.68 11.00 3.71
N TYR A 148 -14.98 11.08 3.98
CA TYR A 148 -15.58 10.39 5.13
C TYR A 148 -15.36 8.87 5.11
N GLY A 149 -15.58 8.22 3.96
CA GLY A 149 -15.29 6.79 3.82
C GLY A 149 -13.80 6.47 3.96
N LEU A 150 -12.92 7.33 3.43
CA LEU A 150 -11.48 7.12 3.53
C LEU A 150 -10.94 7.32 4.95
N ILE A 151 -11.42 8.35 5.67
CA ILE A 151 -11.12 8.58 7.09
C ILE A 151 -11.60 7.39 7.92
N SER A 152 -12.80 6.88 7.64
CA SER A 152 -13.35 5.70 8.32
C SER A 152 -12.44 4.47 8.14
N VAL A 153 -11.90 4.27 6.94
CA VAL A 153 -10.93 3.19 6.65
C VAL A 153 -9.59 3.43 7.34
N VAL A 154 -9.04 4.65 7.30
CA VAL A 154 -7.76 4.97 7.94
C VAL A 154 -7.85 4.77 9.46
N TRP A 155 -8.93 5.24 10.07
CA TRP A 155 -9.18 5.04 11.50
C TRP A 155 -9.27 3.56 11.87
N PHE A 156 -10.04 2.79 11.09
CA PHE A 156 -10.13 1.34 11.28
C PHE A 156 -8.76 0.66 11.26
N LEU A 157 -7.90 1.03 10.31
CA LEU A 157 -6.54 0.46 10.20
C LEU A 157 -5.65 0.91 11.37
N LEU A 158 -5.73 2.18 11.77
CA LEU A 158 -4.99 2.70 12.92
C LEU A 158 -5.36 1.95 14.21
N GLN A 159 -6.64 1.68 14.45
CA GLN A 159 -7.07 0.92 15.62
C GLN A 159 -6.54 -0.52 15.67
N ARG A 160 -6.17 -1.10 14.52
CA ARG A 160 -5.60 -2.46 14.44
C ARG A 160 -4.06 -2.46 14.51
N VAL A 161 -3.42 -1.42 14.00
CA VAL A 161 -1.94 -1.31 13.96
C VAL A 161 -1.39 -0.64 15.22
N ALA A 162 -2.10 0.37 15.74
CA ALA A 162 -1.74 1.15 16.91
C ALA A 162 -2.99 1.39 17.78
N PRO A 163 -3.41 0.40 18.60
CA PRO A 163 -4.63 0.50 19.41
C PRO A 163 -4.65 1.68 20.40
N GLY A 164 -3.49 2.20 20.77
CA GLY A 164 -3.37 3.40 21.62
C GLY A 164 -3.52 4.73 20.89
N SER A 165 -3.87 4.74 19.60
CA SER A 165 -4.02 5.98 18.82
C SER A 165 -5.31 6.73 19.19
N THR A 166 -5.15 8.02 19.53
CA THR A 166 -6.22 8.98 19.85
C THR A 166 -6.59 9.88 18.67
N TRP A 167 -6.16 9.57 17.44
CA TRP A 167 -6.23 10.50 16.29
C TRP A 167 -7.58 11.21 16.05
N ILE A 168 -8.72 10.55 16.30
CA ILE A 168 -10.06 11.15 16.15
C ILE A 168 -10.56 11.85 17.42
N GLN A 169 -9.97 11.53 18.57
CA GLN A 169 -10.34 12.05 19.88
C GLN A 169 -9.58 13.32 20.27
N ASP A 170 -8.47 13.62 19.58
CA ASP A 170 -7.71 14.86 19.67
C ASP A 170 -8.33 15.98 18.81
#